data_AF-A0A9Q3JYX5-F1
#
_entry.id   AF-A0A9Q3JYX5-F1
#
_cell.length_a   1.000
_cell.length_b   1.000
_cell.length_c   1.000
_cell.angle_alpha   90.00
_cell.angle_beta   90.00
_cell.angle_gamma   90.00
#
_symmetry.space_group_name_H-M   'P 1'
#
loop_
_entity.id
_entity.type
_entity.pdbx_description
1 polymer ?
#
loop_
_entity_poly.entity_id
_entity_poly.type
_entity_poly.pdbx_seq_one_letter_code
_entity_poly.pdbx_strand_id
1 'polypeptide(L)'
;MWKKACDTAVKCIPEAKEYNKQRWDKSNMEPDFKEGDQVLVSMLSFDNLKGPKKMRDSFLGPFTIIKLIGKNAVEVKLTEEFTRKHPVFPVSLVEPYFQTEEDRFPSTKKNNTPSEIVEVEDSPGPEKKIIKARKIKLNGKDQRKYLVRFKNQTEDTNKWLAEDAIPDGNLHLRGFGASRGTEQSHK
;
A
#
# COMPACT_ATOMS: atom_id res chain seq x y z
N MET A 1 -34.60 12.08 -47.03
CA MET A 1 -33.90 12.30 -45.74
C MET A 1 -32.88 11.21 -45.41
N TRP A 2 -33.13 9.92 -45.70
CA TRP A 2 -32.23 8.81 -45.32
C TRP A 2 -30.84 8.81 -46.01
N LYS A 3 -30.74 9.11 -47.31
CA LYS A 3 -29.45 9.15 -48.04
C LYS A 3 -28.44 10.12 -47.42
N LYS A 4 -28.89 11.32 -47.04
CA LYS A 4 -28.03 12.32 -46.37
C LYS A 4 -27.43 11.81 -45.06
N ALA A 5 -28.19 11.03 -44.29
CA ALA A 5 -27.70 10.46 -43.03
C ALA A 5 -26.64 9.37 -43.28
N CYS A 6 -26.83 8.52 -44.28
CA CYS A 6 -25.83 7.55 -44.70
C CYS A 6 -24.55 8.22 -45.18
N ASP A 7 -24.67 9.25 -46.02
CA ASP A 7 -23.51 10.00 -46.53
C ASP A 7 -22.72 10.67 -45.40
N THR A 8 -23.41 11.23 -44.39
CA THR A 8 -22.75 11.78 -43.20
C THR A 8 -22.05 10.69 -42.39
N ALA A 9 -22.71 9.55 -42.15
CA ALA A 9 -22.11 8.44 -41.40
C ALA A 9 -20.84 7.90 -42.08
N VAL A 10 -20.86 7.77 -43.42
CA VAL A 10 -19.70 7.36 -44.22
C VAL A 10 -18.55 8.35 -44.09
N LYS A 11 -18.82 9.66 -43.97
CA LYS A 11 -17.80 10.70 -43.75
C LYS A 11 -17.26 10.74 -42.32
N CYS A 12 -18.09 10.48 -41.31
CA CYS A 12 -17.67 10.51 -39.91
C CYS A 12 -16.66 9.40 -39.58
N ILE A 13 -16.70 8.24 -40.27
CA ILE A 13 -15.77 7.13 -40.01
C ILE A 13 -14.30 7.51 -40.30
N PRO A 14 -13.93 8.00 -41.50
CA PRO A 14 -12.56 8.41 -41.78
C PRO A 14 -12.15 9.64 -40.96
N GLU A 15 -13.05 10.60 -40.73
CA GLU A 15 -12.77 11.76 -39.88
C GLU A 15 -12.42 11.34 -38.44
N ALA A 16 -13.19 10.40 -37.86
CA ALA A 16 -12.91 9.87 -36.53
C ALA A 16 -11.57 9.11 -36.49
N LYS A 17 -11.24 8.35 -37.55
CA LYS A 17 -9.94 7.66 -37.65
C LYS A 17 -8.78 8.66 -37.70
N GLU A 18 -8.90 9.69 -38.53
CA GLU A 18 -7.87 10.72 -38.69
C GLU A 18 -7.71 11.53 -37.39
N TYR A 19 -8.81 11.89 -36.73
CA TYR A 19 -8.80 12.58 -35.44
C TYR A 19 -8.09 11.74 -34.36
N ASN A 20 -8.43 10.46 -34.25
CA ASN A 20 -7.81 9.56 -33.28
C ASN A 20 -6.31 9.39 -33.54
N LYS A 21 -5.92 9.23 -34.81
CA LYS A 21 -4.51 9.14 -35.21
C LYS A 21 -3.74 10.40 -34.82
N GLN A 22 -4.24 11.58 -35.19
CA GLN A 22 -3.60 12.85 -34.84
C GLN A 22 -3.48 13.06 -33.32
N ARG A 23 -4.47 12.63 -32.54
CA ARG A 23 -4.39 12.74 -31.08
C ARG A 23 -3.39 11.78 -30.48
N TRP A 24 -3.34 10.55 -30.98
CA TRP A 24 -2.38 9.54 -30.56
C TRP A 24 -0.95 9.96 -30.87
N ASP A 25 -0.68 10.34 -32.12
CA ASP A 25 0.66 10.74 -32.59
C ASP A 25 1.20 11.97 -31.82
N LYS A 26 0.32 12.84 -31.31
CA LYS A 26 0.71 14.00 -30.48
C LYS A 26 1.19 13.64 -29.07
N SER A 27 0.58 12.65 -28.45
CA SER A 27 0.91 12.26 -27.07
C SER A 27 1.89 11.09 -26.98
N ASN A 28 1.93 10.26 -28.03
CA ASN A 28 2.65 9.01 -28.02
C ASN A 28 4.03 9.21 -28.68
N MET A 29 5.02 9.55 -27.87
CA MET A 29 6.42 9.57 -28.29
C MET A 29 6.98 8.16 -28.14
N GLU A 30 7.43 7.56 -29.24
CA GLU A 30 8.09 6.24 -29.22
C GLU A 30 9.43 6.38 -28.45
N PRO A 31 9.60 5.71 -27.30
CA PRO A 31 10.88 5.72 -26.60
C PRO A 31 11.90 4.88 -27.37
N ASP A 32 13.09 5.42 -27.59
CA ASP A 32 14.18 4.71 -28.28
C ASP A 32 14.90 3.79 -27.30
N PHE A 33 14.35 2.60 -27.09
CA PHE A 33 14.97 1.55 -26.27
C PHE A 33 15.95 0.72 -27.10
N LYS A 34 17.03 0.26 -26.47
CA LYS A 34 18.01 -0.66 -27.09
C LYS A 34 18.11 -1.96 -26.30
N GLU A 35 18.54 -3.01 -26.99
CA GLU A 35 18.88 -4.27 -26.35
C GLU A 35 20.03 -4.04 -25.35
N GLY A 36 19.87 -4.52 -24.12
CA GLY A 36 20.83 -4.29 -23.03
C GLY A 36 20.50 -3.11 -22.11
N ASP A 37 19.57 -2.22 -22.49
CA ASP A 37 19.15 -1.12 -21.60
C ASP A 37 18.44 -1.66 -20.35
N GLN A 38 18.62 -0.95 -19.24
CA GLN A 38 17.89 -1.21 -18.01
C GLN A 38 16.60 -0.41 -17.98
N VAL A 39 15.51 -1.08 -17.63
CA VAL A 39 14.17 -0.49 -17.61
C VAL A 39 13.38 -0.91 -16.39
N LEU A 40 12.49 -0.04 -15.97
CA LEU A 40 11.50 -0.24 -14.93
C LEU A 40 10.18 -0.70 -15.57
N VAL A 41 9.54 -1.72 -15.02
CA VAL A 41 8.24 -2.21 -15.54
C VAL A 41 7.11 -1.79 -14.58
N SER A 42 6.04 -1.23 -15.13
CA SER A 42 4.88 -0.78 -14.35
C SER A 42 4.20 -1.95 -13.62
N MET A 43 3.79 -1.69 -12.37
CA MET A 43 3.02 -2.66 -11.58
C MET A 43 1.64 -2.99 -12.16
N LEU A 44 1.12 -2.20 -13.11
CA LEU A 44 -0.12 -2.53 -13.82
C LEU A 44 -0.04 -3.88 -14.56
N SER A 45 1.17 -4.33 -14.91
CA SER A 45 1.39 -5.63 -15.54
C SER A 45 1.36 -6.81 -14.54
N PHE A 46 1.33 -6.54 -13.24
CA PHE A 46 1.52 -7.52 -12.17
C PHE A 46 0.33 -7.60 -11.20
N ASP A 47 -0.50 -8.64 -11.37
CA ASP A 47 -1.68 -8.85 -10.50
C ASP A 47 -1.36 -9.59 -9.19
N ASN A 48 -0.30 -10.40 -9.18
CA ASN A 48 -0.01 -11.38 -8.11
C ASN A 48 1.12 -10.93 -7.16
N LEU A 49 1.23 -9.63 -6.89
CA LEU A 49 2.23 -9.10 -5.96
C LEU A 49 1.74 -9.21 -4.51
N LYS A 50 2.66 -9.46 -3.58
CA LYS A 50 2.37 -9.49 -2.14
C LYS A 50 2.07 -8.07 -1.61
N GLY A 51 1.29 -7.95 -0.53
CA GLY A 51 1.03 -6.69 0.18
C GLY A 51 -0.18 -5.88 -0.32
N PRO A 52 -0.50 -4.72 0.29
CA PRO A 52 -1.65 -3.90 -0.10
C PRO A 52 -1.32 -2.96 -1.26
N LYS A 53 -2.22 -2.85 -2.27
CA LYS A 53 -2.02 -2.05 -3.50
C LYS A 53 -1.56 -0.60 -3.28
N LYS A 54 -1.94 0.02 -2.16
CA LYS A 54 -1.58 1.42 -1.83
C LYS A 54 -0.16 1.63 -1.33
N MET A 55 0.51 0.58 -0.83
CA MET A 55 1.87 0.65 -0.29
C MET A 55 2.91 0.05 -1.23
N ARG A 56 2.50 -0.40 -2.42
CA ARG A 56 3.43 -0.94 -3.40
C ARG A 56 4.03 0.19 -4.24
N ASP A 57 5.26 0.01 -4.67
CA ASP A 57 5.91 0.92 -5.62
C ASP A 57 5.12 0.98 -6.93
N SER A 58 5.21 2.08 -7.69
CA SER A 58 4.52 2.14 -8.99
C SER A 58 5.19 1.27 -10.07
N PHE A 59 6.50 1.04 -9.92
CA PHE A 59 7.34 0.33 -10.86
C PHE A 59 8.20 -0.70 -10.15
N LEU A 60 8.51 -1.78 -10.86
CA LEU A 60 9.38 -2.85 -10.39
C LEU A 60 10.68 -2.88 -11.17
N GLY A 61 11.76 -3.05 -10.41
CA GLY A 61 13.08 -3.53 -10.82
C GLY A 61 13.78 -2.74 -11.92
N PRO A 62 15.12 -2.64 -11.90
CA PRO A 62 15.83 -2.52 -13.17
C PRO A 62 15.87 -3.90 -13.82
N PHE A 63 15.07 -4.11 -14.86
CA PHE A 63 15.14 -5.29 -15.72
C PHE A 63 15.92 -4.97 -17.00
N THR A 64 16.67 -5.93 -17.50
CA THR A 64 17.44 -5.75 -18.74
C THR A 64 16.58 -6.14 -19.94
N ILE A 65 16.54 -5.29 -20.97
CA ILE A 65 15.92 -5.62 -22.26
C ILE A 65 16.75 -6.70 -22.95
N ILE A 66 16.15 -7.84 -23.23
CA ILE A 66 16.75 -8.93 -24.01
C ILE A 66 16.58 -8.65 -25.50
N LYS A 67 15.38 -8.21 -25.90
CA LYS A 67 15.01 -8.07 -27.31
C LYS A 67 13.89 -7.04 -27.50
N LEU A 68 13.93 -6.33 -28.61
CA LEU A 68 12.83 -5.46 -29.04
C LEU A 68 11.86 -6.23 -29.95
N ILE A 69 10.57 -6.27 -29.58
CA ILE A 69 9.52 -6.94 -30.34
C ILE A 69 8.75 -5.86 -31.12
N GLY A 70 9.27 -5.56 -32.32
CA GLY A 70 8.75 -4.47 -33.13
C GLY A 70 8.93 -3.11 -32.45
N LYS A 71 8.01 -2.19 -32.70
CA LYS A 71 8.07 -0.82 -32.15
C LYS A 71 7.35 -0.63 -30.83
N ASN A 72 6.43 -1.54 -30.49
CA ASN A 72 5.46 -1.31 -29.41
C ASN A 72 5.65 -2.23 -28.21
N ALA A 73 6.58 -3.19 -28.25
CA ALA A 73 6.81 -4.12 -27.17
C ALA A 73 8.30 -4.45 -26.98
N VAL A 74 8.66 -4.71 -25.74
CA VAL A 74 10.02 -5.09 -25.32
C VAL A 74 9.97 -6.39 -24.53
N GLU A 75 10.94 -7.26 -24.77
CA GLU A 75 11.16 -8.47 -24.00
C GLU A 75 12.23 -8.21 -22.95
N VAL A 76 11.89 -8.40 -21.68
CA VAL A 76 12.80 -8.14 -20.55
C VAL A 76 13.14 -9.42 -19.81
N LYS A 77 14.34 -9.44 -19.23
CA LYS A 77 14.79 -10.52 -18.36
C LYS A 77 14.16 -10.36 -16.98
N LEU A 78 13.08 -11.09 -16.73
CA LEU A 78 12.44 -11.15 -15.42
C LEU A 78 13.29 -11.98 -14.43
N THR A 79 13.27 -11.57 -13.16
CA THR A 79 13.84 -12.34 -12.05
C THR A 79 13.00 -13.58 -11.74
N GLU A 80 13.57 -14.55 -11.02
CA GLU A 80 12.94 -15.85 -10.72
C GLU A 80 11.58 -15.72 -9.99
N GLU A 81 11.41 -14.65 -9.21
CA GLU A 81 10.14 -14.33 -8.53
C GLU A 81 9.00 -14.07 -9.52
N PHE A 82 9.31 -13.59 -10.73
CA PHE A 82 8.35 -13.20 -11.75
C PHE A 82 8.30 -14.14 -12.95
N THR A 83 8.91 -15.32 -12.89
CA THR A 83 8.94 -16.30 -14.00
C THR A 83 7.55 -16.73 -14.50
N ARG A 84 6.51 -16.61 -13.65
CA ARG A 84 5.12 -16.92 -14.03
C ARG A 84 4.47 -15.84 -14.92
N LYS A 85 5.06 -14.65 -15.01
CA LYS A 85 4.58 -13.55 -15.85
C LYS A 85 5.25 -13.61 -17.22
N HIS A 86 4.52 -13.17 -18.25
CA HIS A 86 5.09 -13.08 -19.59
C HIS A 86 6.20 -12.03 -19.62
N PRO A 87 7.36 -12.31 -20.23
CA PRO A 87 8.51 -11.39 -20.26
C PRO A 87 8.34 -10.23 -21.25
N VAL A 88 7.24 -10.20 -22.01
CA VAL A 88 6.97 -9.20 -23.05
C VAL A 88 6.01 -8.14 -22.52
N PHE A 89 6.46 -6.89 -22.54
CA PHE A 89 5.69 -5.74 -22.06
C PHE A 89 5.53 -4.67 -23.16
N PRO A 90 4.40 -3.97 -23.22
CA PRO A 90 4.23 -2.81 -24.08
C PRO A 90 5.18 -1.68 -23.68
N VAL A 91 5.71 -0.92 -24.65
CA VAL A 91 6.59 0.23 -24.39
C VAL A 91 5.96 1.27 -23.47
N SER A 92 4.63 1.43 -23.49
CA SER A 92 3.92 2.37 -22.62
C SER A 92 3.91 1.97 -21.13
N LEU A 93 4.23 0.71 -20.82
CA LEU A 93 4.29 0.20 -19.44
C LEU A 93 5.73 0.06 -18.94
N VAL A 94 6.70 0.59 -19.69
CA VAL A 94 8.13 0.46 -19.43
C VAL A 94 8.74 1.86 -19.41
N GLU A 95 9.55 2.13 -18.39
CA GLU A 95 10.28 3.39 -18.24
C GLU A 95 11.80 3.14 -18.24
N PRO A 96 12.62 4.02 -18.83
CA PRO A 96 14.07 3.89 -18.77
C PRO A 96 14.57 4.03 -17.32
N TYR A 97 15.47 3.14 -16.93
CA TYR A 97 16.11 3.21 -15.62
C TYR A 97 17.37 4.08 -15.68
N PHE A 98 17.38 5.17 -14.91
CA PHE A 98 18.57 6.00 -14.74
C PHE A 98 19.24 5.67 -13.41
N GLN A 99 20.45 5.12 -13.47
CA GLN A 99 21.24 4.88 -12.27
C GLN A 99 21.56 6.21 -11.60
N THR A 100 21.19 6.35 -10.33
CA THR A 100 21.56 7.52 -9.55
C THR A 100 23.02 7.34 -9.11
N GLU A 101 23.89 8.25 -9.54
CA GLU A 101 25.27 8.37 -9.06
C GLU A 101 25.23 8.55 -7.53
N GLU A 102 25.67 7.52 -6.78
CA GLU A 102 25.63 7.52 -5.31
C GLU A 102 26.43 8.67 -4.70
N ASP A 103 27.46 9.15 -5.40
CA ASP A 103 28.30 10.28 -4.97
C ASP A 103 27.58 11.63 -5.07
N ARG A 104 26.61 11.75 -5.98
CA ARG A 104 25.87 13.01 -6.19
C ARG A 104 24.79 13.25 -5.13
N PHE A 105 24.23 12.18 -4.56
CA PHE A 105 23.15 12.26 -3.56
C PHE A 105 23.35 11.24 -2.43
N PRO A 106 24.29 11.47 -1.50
CA PRO A 106 24.64 10.53 -0.44
C PRO A 106 23.49 10.21 0.55
N SER A 107 22.44 11.05 0.59
CA SER A 107 21.22 10.82 1.38
C SER A 107 20.24 9.82 0.74
N THR A 108 20.45 9.41 -0.51
CA THR A 108 19.56 8.48 -1.24
C THR A 108 20.00 7.02 -1.09
N LYS A 109 20.69 6.68 0.01
CA LYS A 109 20.92 5.27 0.36
C LYS A 109 19.56 4.64 0.67
N LYS A 110 18.94 4.03 -0.35
CA LYS A 110 17.76 3.19 -0.19
C LYS A 110 18.20 1.94 0.54
N ASN A 111 18.13 1.97 1.86
CA ASN A 111 18.20 0.78 2.68
C ASN A 111 16.96 -0.07 2.33
N ASN A 112 17.07 -0.90 1.29
CA ASN A 112 16.01 -1.80 0.83
C ASN A 112 15.82 -3.00 1.78
N THR A 113 16.52 -3.05 2.91
CA THR A 113 16.17 -3.95 3.99
C THR A 113 14.78 -3.56 4.47
N PRO A 114 13.75 -4.42 4.34
CA PRO A 114 12.53 -4.23 5.10
C PRO A 114 12.99 -4.06 6.53
N SER A 115 12.73 -2.90 7.14
CA SER A 115 13.02 -2.71 8.56
C SER A 115 12.36 -3.89 9.25
N GLU A 116 13.17 -4.78 9.80
CA GLU A 116 12.70 -5.91 10.58
C GLU A 116 11.80 -5.28 11.62
N ILE A 117 10.51 -5.53 11.51
CA ILE A 117 9.53 -5.04 12.46
C ILE A 117 9.93 -5.78 13.72
N VAL A 118 10.74 -5.14 14.56
CA VAL A 118 11.04 -5.68 15.87
C VAL A 118 9.66 -5.85 16.48
N GLU A 119 9.23 -7.10 16.68
CA GLU A 119 8.21 -7.40 17.66
C GLU A 119 8.82 -6.90 18.96
N VAL A 120 8.56 -5.62 19.26
CA VAL A 120 8.72 -5.09 20.58
C VAL A 120 7.80 -5.98 21.37
N GLU A 121 8.37 -6.96 22.08
CA GLU A 121 7.62 -7.77 23.03
C GLU A 121 6.85 -6.76 23.84
N ASP A 122 5.55 -6.72 23.56
CA ASP A 122 4.57 -5.84 24.15
C ASP A 122 4.24 -6.42 25.53
N SER A 123 5.32 -6.69 26.28
CA SER A 123 5.31 -7.20 27.62
C SER A 123 4.82 -6.03 28.44
N PRO A 124 3.55 -6.05 28.89
CA PRO A 124 2.99 -4.93 29.61
C PRO A 124 3.84 -4.72 30.86
N GLY A 125 4.57 -3.60 30.91
CA GLY A 125 5.25 -3.18 32.13
C GLY A 125 4.24 -3.05 33.27
N PRO A 126 4.69 -3.05 34.53
CA PRO A 126 3.80 -3.07 35.69
C PRO A 126 2.73 -1.98 35.60
N GLU A 127 1.47 -2.39 35.70
CA GLU A 127 0.30 -1.52 35.59
C GLU A 127 0.27 -0.46 36.69
N LYS A 128 -0.23 0.73 36.35
CA LYS A 128 -0.21 1.89 37.26
C LYS A 128 -1.60 2.28 37.75
N LYS A 129 -2.60 2.28 36.86
CA LYS A 129 -3.95 2.75 37.20
C LYS A 129 -5.01 2.34 36.18
N ILE A 130 -6.21 2.01 36.66
CA ILE A 130 -7.42 1.89 35.85
C ILE A 130 -8.07 3.26 35.71
N ILE A 131 -8.25 3.72 34.47
CA ILE A 131 -8.78 5.07 34.17
C ILE A 131 -10.29 5.02 33.93
N LYS A 132 -10.75 4.07 33.11
CA LYS A 132 -12.15 3.97 32.68
C LYS A 132 -12.59 2.51 32.67
N ALA A 133 -13.90 2.30 32.80
CA ALA A 133 -14.50 0.99 32.56
C ALA A 133 -15.70 1.14 31.63
N ARG A 134 -15.84 0.19 30.71
CA ARG A 134 -16.98 0.09 29.80
C ARG A 134 -17.55 -1.33 29.82
N LYS A 135 -18.84 -1.44 29.50
CA LYS A 135 -19.55 -2.71 29.34
C LYS A 135 -19.75 -2.94 27.85
N ILE A 136 -19.37 -4.12 27.36
CA ILE A 136 -19.56 -4.53 25.96
C ILE A 136 -20.30 -5.86 25.92
N LYS A 137 -21.08 -6.09 24.86
CA LYS A 137 -21.68 -7.38 24.57
C LYS A 137 -20.78 -8.13 23.61
N LEU A 138 -20.17 -9.22 24.06
CA LEU A 138 -19.36 -10.12 23.24
C LEU A 138 -20.00 -11.51 23.30
N ASN A 139 -20.33 -12.10 22.14
CA ASN A 139 -21.00 -13.40 22.03
C ASN A 139 -22.27 -13.52 22.89
N GLY A 140 -23.09 -12.47 22.93
CA GLY A 140 -24.34 -12.42 23.70
C GLY A 140 -24.16 -12.30 25.22
N LYS A 141 -22.92 -12.30 25.73
CA LYS A 141 -22.60 -12.11 27.15
C LYS A 141 -22.12 -10.69 27.41
N ASP A 142 -22.54 -10.16 28.54
CA ASP A 142 -22.12 -8.85 29.02
C ASP A 142 -20.73 -8.96 29.67
N GLN A 143 -19.71 -8.35 29.05
CA GLN A 143 -18.33 -8.33 29.57
C GLN A 143 -17.89 -6.90 29.92
N ARG A 144 -17.27 -6.73 31.09
CA ARG A 144 -16.65 -5.47 31.49
C ARG A 144 -15.19 -5.42 31.02
N LYS A 145 -14.77 -4.28 30.49
CA LYS A 145 -13.37 -3.98 30.15
C LYS A 145 -12.92 -2.73 30.86
N TYR A 146 -11.64 -2.70 31.22
CA TYR A 146 -11.00 -1.60 31.93
C TYR A 146 -9.87 -1.03 31.09
N LEU A 147 -9.78 0.30 31.02
CA LEU A 147 -8.69 1.01 30.35
C LEU A 147 -7.53 1.12 31.34
N VAL A 148 -6.46 0.38 31.09
CA VAL A 148 -5.29 0.28 31.96
C VAL A 148 -4.18 1.16 31.40
N ARG A 149 -3.57 1.95 32.28
CA ARG A 149 -2.35 2.73 32.01
C ARG A 149 -1.15 2.04 32.60
N PHE A 150 -0.16 1.73 31.76
CA PHE A 150 1.08 1.08 32.15
C PHE A 150 2.12 2.10 32.63
N LYS A 151 3.04 1.67 33.51
CA LYS A 151 4.12 2.54 34.02
C LYS A 151 5.08 2.91 32.89
N ASN A 152 5.48 4.18 32.84
CA ASN A 152 6.44 4.74 31.87
C ASN A 152 6.00 4.73 30.40
N GLN A 153 4.72 4.51 30.12
CA GLN A 153 4.16 4.61 28.77
C GLN A 153 3.26 5.85 28.63
N THR A 154 3.24 6.41 27.42
CA THR A 154 2.35 7.52 27.02
C THR A 154 0.91 7.03 26.87
N GLU A 155 -0.03 7.98 26.75
CA GLU A 155 -1.46 7.64 26.70
C GLU A 155 -1.85 6.81 25.47
N ASP A 156 -1.02 6.84 24.42
CA ASP A 156 -1.20 6.08 23.19
C ASP A 156 -1.04 4.56 23.39
N THR A 157 -0.35 4.13 24.44
CA THR A 157 -0.17 2.70 24.75
C THR A 157 -1.23 2.15 25.72
N ASN A 158 -2.22 2.97 26.11
CA ASN A 158 -3.30 2.52 26.99
C ASN A 158 -4.18 1.46 26.30
N LYS A 159 -4.48 0.36 27.01
CA LYS A 159 -5.24 -0.77 26.45
C LYS A 159 -6.49 -1.11 27.26
N TRP A 160 -7.51 -1.58 26.54
CA TRP A 160 -8.75 -2.09 27.13
C TRP A 160 -8.59 -3.58 27.45
N LEU A 161 -8.33 -3.90 28.71
CA LEU A 161 -8.16 -5.27 29.18
C LEU A 161 -9.41 -5.79 29.90
N ALA A 162 -9.61 -7.10 29.84
CA ALA A 162 -10.58 -7.79 30.68
C ALA A 162 -10.01 -7.96 32.09
N GLU A 163 -10.87 -8.19 33.08
CA GLU A 163 -10.45 -8.40 34.48
C GLU A 163 -9.37 -9.47 34.63
N ASP A 164 -9.54 -10.60 33.95
CA ASP A 164 -8.63 -11.74 34.00
C ASP A 164 -7.26 -11.48 33.34
N ALA A 165 -7.18 -10.47 32.48
CA ALA A 165 -5.97 -10.12 31.73
C ALA A 165 -5.17 -9.00 32.39
N ILE A 166 -5.60 -8.51 33.56
CA ILE A 166 -4.92 -7.46 34.31
C ILE A 166 -4.12 -8.15 35.44
N PRO A 167 -2.78 -8.05 35.44
CA PRO A 167 -1.97 -8.50 36.57
C PRO A 167 -2.42 -7.76 37.83
N ASP A 168 -2.52 -8.48 38.96
CA ASP A 168 -3.01 -7.92 40.24
C ASP A 168 -4.31 -7.10 40.12
N GLY A 169 -5.20 -7.48 39.19
CA GLY A 169 -6.41 -6.74 38.85
C GLY A 169 -7.31 -6.46 40.05
N ASN A 170 -7.39 -7.39 41.01
CA ASN A 170 -8.16 -7.23 42.25
C ASN A 170 -7.71 -6.05 43.12
N LEU A 171 -6.41 -5.75 43.18
CA LEU A 171 -5.89 -4.62 43.96
C LEU A 171 -6.30 -3.30 43.31
N HIS A 172 -6.13 -3.21 42.00
CA HIS A 172 -6.40 -2.02 41.20
C HIS A 172 -7.90 -1.72 41.04
N LEU A 173 -8.73 -2.76 40.95
CA LEU A 173 -10.19 -2.63 40.84
C LEU A 173 -10.84 -2.18 42.14
N ARG A 174 -10.32 -2.59 43.30
CA ARG A 174 -10.80 -2.12 44.61
C ARG A 174 -10.64 -0.61 44.76
N GLY A 175 -9.49 -0.06 44.35
CA GLY A 175 -9.24 1.38 44.35
C GLY A 175 -10.13 2.14 43.35
N PHE A 176 -10.39 1.56 42.17
CA PHE A 176 -11.26 2.16 41.16
C PHE A 176 -12.73 2.20 41.60
N GLY A 177 -13.25 1.12 42.21
CA GLY A 177 -14.62 1.04 42.71
C GLY A 177 -14.94 2.11 43.76
N ALA A 178 -14.01 2.37 44.69
CA ALA A 178 -14.17 3.38 45.73
C ALA A 178 -14.32 4.81 45.16
N SER A 179 -13.65 5.12 44.04
CA SER A 179 -13.71 6.44 43.40
C SER A 179 -14.97 6.72 42.56
N ARG A 180 -15.76 5.69 42.21
CA ARG A 180 -16.99 5.84 41.41
C ARG A 180 -18.24 6.12 42.22
N GLY A 181 -18.21 5.93 43.54
CA GLY A 181 -19.36 6.19 44.42
C GLY A 181 -19.78 7.67 44.46
N THR A 182 -18.94 8.58 44.00
CA THR A 182 -19.14 10.03 44.10
C THR A 182 -19.56 10.74 42.81
N GLU A 183 -19.56 10.07 41.65
CA GLU A 183 -19.83 10.72 40.34
C GLU A 183 -21.18 10.33 39.69
N GLN A 184 -22.03 9.54 40.37
CA GLN A 184 -23.41 9.29 39.92
C GLN A 184 -24.43 10.07 40.76
N SER A 185 -24.28 11.39 40.86
CA SER A 185 -25.34 12.24 41.40
C SER A 185 -25.29 13.65 40.83
N HIS A 186 -25.43 13.76 39.50
CA HIS A 186 -25.99 14.95 38.87
C HIS A 186 -26.61 14.51 37.54
N LYS A 187 -27.93 14.37 37.57
CA LYS A 187 -28.80 14.46 36.40
C LYS A 187 -29.65 15.71 36.57
#